data_AF-A0A960B1C9-F1
#
_entry.id   AF-A0A960B1C9-F1
#
_cell.length_a   1.000
_cell.length_b   1.000
_cell.length_c   1.000
_cell.angle_alpha   90.00
_cell.angle_beta   90.00
_cell.angle_gamma   90.00
#
_symmetry.space_group_name_H-M   'P 1'
#
loop_
_entity.id
_entity.type
_entity.pdbx_description
1 polymer ?
#
loop_
_entity_poly.entity_id
_entity_poly.type
_entity_poly.pdbx_seq_one_letter_code
_entity_poly.pdbx_strand_id
1 'polypeptide(L)'
;MEDAHVRRSGAHAADDNDSRDDVWRALEARVQRMSLTVVTDEPTPLRGIPESSGARATRPTSAQAAFSRALRALGDLDLVNVDLDLELDADPRQLADGWSRIAAGIQPAFGIPHVITAEPAFAKAVDWMLCAALRTVEPSSSTSYYFRVSQRPLNQGPFETAAERLGDAVLRRQVVTGAYRLVAGTTGHQPRVQLAAAGSAIPETLEAAEELEAQGIGADVVDVVSADAVFAAWQRTTMRAVRSGTTPSIAGTLRQAFDLDVPLVTVHDQSAATLAWLGSALGVTTVSVGPAIGDSRKSHAAPVDTPTIVSAALAALSF
;
A
#
# COMPACT_ATOMS: atom_id res chain seq x y z
N MET A 1 48.12 57.01 -8.89
CA MET A 1 48.53 55.64 -9.26
C MET A 1 47.90 54.69 -8.25
N GLU A 2 46.79 54.01 -8.46
CA GLU A 2 45.66 54.05 -9.38
C GLU A 2 44.67 53.06 -8.73
N ASP A 3 43.50 53.53 -8.31
CA ASP A 3 42.48 52.72 -7.64
C ASP A 3 41.85 51.74 -8.64
N ALA A 4 42.01 50.44 -8.38
CA ALA A 4 41.37 49.39 -9.16
C ALA A 4 39.90 49.21 -8.71
N HIS A 5 39.00 49.73 -9.54
CA HIS A 5 37.55 49.55 -9.47
C HIS A 5 37.11 48.09 -9.36
N VAL A 6 36.40 47.74 -8.28
CA VAL A 6 35.48 46.61 -8.24
C VAL A 6 34.14 47.05 -8.82
N ARG A 7 33.88 46.75 -10.09
CA ARG A 7 32.52 46.83 -10.67
C ARG A 7 31.67 45.68 -10.12
N ARG A 8 30.75 45.98 -9.20
CA ARG A 8 29.64 45.08 -8.86
C ARG A 8 28.64 45.09 -10.02
N SER A 9 28.48 43.95 -10.68
CA SER A 9 27.37 43.69 -11.62
C SER A 9 26.08 43.59 -10.82
N GLY A 10 25.24 44.62 -10.90
CA GLY A 10 23.89 44.65 -10.35
C GLY A 10 22.90 44.85 -11.49
N ALA A 11 22.58 43.77 -12.22
CA ALA A 11 21.55 43.76 -13.24
C ALA A 11 21.16 42.32 -13.62
N HIS A 12 20.63 41.53 -12.67
CA HIS A 12 20.02 40.22 -13.00
C HIS A 12 18.87 39.78 -12.08
N ALA A 13 18.39 40.63 -11.17
CA ALA A 13 17.41 40.20 -10.16
C ALA A 13 15.97 40.71 -10.38
N ALA A 14 15.72 41.60 -11.35
CA ALA A 14 14.40 42.20 -11.58
C ALA A 14 13.59 41.51 -12.69
N ASP A 15 14.26 40.98 -13.72
CA ASP A 15 13.63 40.33 -14.88
C ASP A 15 13.07 38.93 -14.56
N ASP A 16 13.57 38.32 -13.48
CA ASP A 16 13.20 36.97 -13.06
C ASP A 16 11.89 36.94 -12.25
N ASN A 17 11.44 38.09 -11.73
CA ASN A 17 10.20 38.17 -10.95
C ASN A 17 8.96 38.37 -11.82
N ASP A 18 9.05 39.18 -12.88
CA ASP A 18 7.97 39.36 -13.86
C ASP A 18 7.73 38.06 -14.67
N SER A 19 8.82 37.34 -14.99
CA SER A 19 8.74 36.01 -15.61
C SER A 19 8.08 34.99 -14.69
N ARG A 20 8.35 35.04 -13.36
CA ARG A 20 7.70 34.16 -12.37
C ARG A 20 6.22 34.47 -12.21
N ASP A 21 5.83 35.74 -12.24
CA ASP A 21 4.43 36.15 -12.10
C ASP A 21 3.60 35.82 -13.35
N ASP A 22 4.18 35.91 -14.54
CA ASP A 22 3.52 35.51 -15.80
C ASP A 22 3.45 33.99 -15.97
N VAL A 23 4.49 33.27 -15.52
CA VAL A 23 4.46 31.81 -15.40
C VAL A 23 3.42 31.40 -14.36
N TRP A 24 3.29 32.12 -13.24
CA TRP A 24 2.30 31.85 -12.20
C TRP A 24 0.87 32.09 -12.72
N ARG A 25 0.60 33.18 -13.43
CA ARG A 25 -0.72 33.43 -14.06
C ARG A 25 -1.04 32.41 -15.15
N ALA A 26 -0.06 32.00 -15.95
CA ALA A 26 -0.24 30.97 -16.97
C ALA A 26 -0.50 29.59 -16.35
N LEU A 27 0.17 29.28 -15.24
CA LEU A 27 -0.02 28.05 -14.46
C LEU A 27 -1.36 28.06 -13.73
N GLU A 28 -1.75 29.17 -13.10
CA GLU A 28 -3.03 29.35 -12.44
C GLU A 28 -4.19 29.26 -13.44
N ALA A 29 -4.04 29.85 -14.64
CA ALA A 29 -4.98 29.69 -15.74
C ALA A 29 -4.98 28.28 -16.35
N ARG A 30 -3.94 27.47 -16.14
CA ARG A 30 -3.82 26.09 -16.62
C ARG A 30 -4.30 25.07 -15.59
N VAL A 31 -4.08 25.34 -14.30
CA VAL A 31 -4.66 24.66 -13.13
C VAL A 31 -6.15 24.93 -13.09
N GLN A 32 -6.59 26.17 -13.28
CA GLN A 32 -8.00 26.49 -13.50
C GLN A 32 -8.54 25.78 -14.73
N ARG A 33 -7.79 25.67 -15.84
CA ARG A 33 -8.24 24.87 -17.00
C ARG A 33 -8.20 23.36 -16.78
N MET A 34 -7.37 22.81 -15.89
CA MET A 34 -7.37 21.38 -15.54
C MET A 34 -8.49 21.07 -14.54
N SER A 35 -8.73 21.96 -13.57
CA SER A 35 -9.90 21.90 -12.70
C SER A 35 -11.19 22.33 -13.38
N LEU A 36 -11.13 22.95 -14.57
CA LEU A 36 -12.26 23.28 -15.44
C LEU A 36 -12.33 22.41 -16.70
N THR A 37 -11.36 21.52 -16.91
CA THR A 37 -11.54 20.27 -17.66
C THR A 37 -11.95 19.20 -16.65
N VAL A 38 -12.88 19.58 -15.77
CA VAL A 38 -14.02 18.70 -15.51
C VAL A 38 -14.55 18.37 -16.91
N VAL A 39 -14.32 17.14 -17.37
CA VAL A 39 -15.13 16.58 -18.44
C VAL A 39 -16.55 16.87 -18.01
N THR A 40 -17.20 17.75 -18.77
CA THR A 40 -18.53 18.28 -18.49
C THR A 40 -19.53 17.23 -18.93
N ASP A 41 -19.51 16.14 -18.18
CA ASP A 41 -20.58 15.21 -17.92
C ASP A 41 -20.14 14.55 -16.61
N GLU A 42 -20.95 14.63 -15.55
CA GLU A 42 -20.70 13.79 -14.38
C GLU A 42 -20.51 12.36 -14.89
N PRO A 43 -19.34 11.72 -14.70
CA PRO A 43 -19.17 10.36 -15.20
C PRO A 43 -20.31 9.52 -14.63
N THR A 44 -20.87 8.60 -15.39
CA THR A 44 -21.92 7.76 -14.82
C THR A 44 -21.26 6.81 -13.81
N PRO A 45 -21.84 6.54 -12.62
CA PRO A 45 -21.31 5.51 -11.73
C PRO A 45 -21.10 4.21 -12.49
N LEU A 46 -19.95 3.55 -12.28
CA LEU A 46 -19.63 2.28 -12.94
C LEU A 46 -20.60 1.19 -12.47
N ARG A 47 -21.63 0.91 -13.28
CA ARG A 47 -22.60 -0.14 -13.01
C ARG A 47 -22.15 -1.45 -13.65
N GLY A 48 -22.38 -2.57 -12.97
CA GLY A 48 -22.12 -3.90 -13.51
C GLY A 48 -20.70 -4.42 -13.33
N ILE A 49 -19.82 -3.73 -12.58
CA ILE A 49 -18.50 -4.26 -12.25
C ILE A 49 -18.67 -5.53 -11.40
N PRO A 50 -18.14 -6.70 -11.85
CA PRO A 50 -18.31 -7.96 -11.15
C PRO A 50 -17.49 -7.99 -9.85
N GLU A 51 -17.71 -9.00 -9.01
CA GLU A 51 -16.88 -9.22 -7.81
C GLU A 51 -15.45 -9.70 -8.14
N SER A 52 -15.23 -10.14 -9.39
CA SER A 52 -13.97 -10.65 -9.95
C SER A 52 -14.04 -10.53 -11.47
N SER A 53 -12.94 -10.14 -12.13
CA SER A 53 -12.84 -10.17 -13.60
C SER A 53 -12.72 -11.60 -14.15
N GLY A 54 -12.51 -12.59 -13.27
CA GLY A 54 -12.20 -13.96 -13.65
C GLY A 54 -10.73 -14.19 -14.02
N ALA A 55 -9.89 -13.15 -14.01
CA ALA A 55 -8.46 -13.28 -14.23
C ALA A 55 -7.82 -14.14 -13.12
N ARG A 56 -7.19 -15.24 -13.52
CA ARG A 56 -6.47 -16.16 -12.63
C ARG A 56 -5.02 -16.30 -13.06
N ALA A 57 -4.19 -16.82 -12.15
CA ALA A 57 -2.82 -17.24 -12.44
C ALA A 57 -2.56 -18.57 -11.75
N THR A 58 -2.21 -19.59 -12.52
CA THR A 58 -1.82 -20.93 -12.01
C THR A 58 -0.31 -21.17 -12.06
N ARG A 59 0.44 -20.21 -12.63
CA ARG A 59 1.90 -20.18 -12.68
C ARG A 59 2.42 -18.98 -11.89
N PRO A 60 3.68 -19.00 -11.42
CA PRO A 60 4.29 -17.81 -10.83
C PRO A 60 4.08 -16.58 -11.71
N THR A 61 3.48 -15.55 -11.14
CA THR A 61 3.00 -14.35 -11.85
C THR A 61 3.25 -13.14 -10.98
N SER A 62 3.65 -12.02 -11.59
CA SER A 62 3.84 -10.76 -10.87
C SER A 62 2.50 -10.05 -10.66
N ALA A 63 2.40 -9.26 -9.58
CA ALA A 63 1.21 -8.47 -9.32
C ALA A 63 0.92 -7.50 -10.49
N GLN A 64 1.95 -6.93 -11.13
CA GLN A 64 1.79 -6.07 -12.29
C GLN A 64 1.16 -6.81 -13.48
N ALA A 65 1.65 -8.02 -13.78
CA ALA A 65 1.10 -8.82 -14.88
C ALA A 65 -0.35 -9.27 -14.59
N ALA A 66 -0.69 -9.53 -13.32
CA ALA A 66 -2.06 -9.81 -12.90
C ALA A 66 -2.96 -8.57 -13.03
N PHE A 67 -2.46 -7.40 -12.66
CA PHE A 67 -3.18 -6.13 -12.77
C PHE A 67 -3.53 -5.80 -14.22
N SER A 68 -2.54 -5.87 -15.12
CA SER A 68 -2.78 -5.66 -16.56
C SER A 68 -3.77 -6.68 -17.14
N ARG A 69 -3.78 -7.92 -16.64
CA ARG A 69 -4.72 -8.96 -17.11
C ARG A 69 -6.14 -8.69 -16.62
N ALA A 70 -6.30 -8.31 -15.35
CA ALA A 70 -7.61 -7.98 -14.77
C ALA A 70 -8.21 -6.74 -15.47
N LEU A 71 -7.42 -5.70 -15.72
CA LEU A 71 -7.87 -4.54 -16.49
C LEU A 71 -8.33 -4.90 -17.90
N ARG A 72 -7.58 -5.74 -18.63
CA ARG A 72 -7.99 -6.20 -19.96
C ARG A 72 -9.30 -6.99 -19.90
N ALA A 73 -9.42 -7.93 -18.97
CA ALA A 73 -10.64 -8.72 -18.78
C ALA A 73 -11.86 -7.85 -18.43
N LEU A 74 -11.65 -6.75 -17.71
CA LEU A 74 -12.70 -5.76 -17.43
C LEU A 74 -13.04 -4.89 -18.64
N GLY A 75 -12.06 -4.52 -19.47
CA GLY A 75 -12.29 -3.77 -20.71
C GLY A 75 -13.04 -4.57 -21.78
N ASP A 76 -12.95 -5.91 -21.74
CA ASP A 76 -13.72 -6.80 -22.62
C ASP A 76 -15.18 -6.97 -22.16
N LEU A 77 -15.51 -6.58 -20.92
CA LEU A 77 -16.90 -6.45 -20.49
C LEU A 77 -17.42 -5.15 -21.13
N ASP A 78 -18.58 -5.19 -21.80
CA ASP A 78 -19.24 -4.04 -22.40
C ASP A 78 -19.71 -3.03 -21.33
N LEU A 79 -18.74 -2.42 -20.65
CA LEU A 79 -18.90 -1.42 -19.62
C LEU A 79 -19.02 -0.09 -20.35
N VAL A 80 -20.24 0.22 -20.79
CA VAL A 80 -20.57 1.50 -21.40
C VAL A 80 -20.12 2.62 -20.43
N ASN A 81 -19.17 3.43 -20.87
CA ASN A 81 -18.60 4.61 -20.19
C ASN A 81 -17.58 4.34 -19.06
N VAL A 82 -16.43 3.74 -19.37
CA VAL A 82 -15.25 3.79 -18.49
C VAL A 82 -14.12 4.54 -19.19
N ASP A 83 -14.02 5.84 -18.95
CA ASP A 83 -12.81 6.61 -19.28
C ASP A 83 -11.80 6.38 -18.15
N LEU A 84 -11.06 5.27 -18.23
CA LEU A 84 -9.97 4.98 -17.29
C LEU A 84 -8.75 5.75 -17.76
N ASP A 85 -8.51 6.93 -17.20
CA ASP A 85 -7.24 7.63 -17.38
C ASP A 85 -6.17 6.90 -16.56
N LEU A 86 -5.54 5.90 -17.19
CA LEU A 86 -4.46 5.11 -16.61
C LEU A 86 -3.14 5.81 -16.94
N GLU A 87 -2.70 6.72 -16.06
CA GLU A 87 -1.33 7.23 -16.10
C GLU A 87 -0.35 6.11 -15.71
N LEU A 88 0.02 5.29 -16.68
CA LEU A 88 0.99 4.20 -16.53
C LEU A 88 2.45 4.71 -16.53
N ASP A 89 2.70 5.93 -17.02
CA ASP A 89 4.02 6.55 -17.19
C ASP A 89 4.01 8.02 -16.75
N ALA A 90 3.90 8.30 -15.44
CA ALA A 90 4.11 9.66 -14.95
C ALA A 90 5.61 9.99 -14.89
N ASP A 91 6.04 11.10 -15.50
CA ASP A 91 7.40 11.64 -15.37
C ASP A 91 7.65 12.07 -13.91
N PRO A 92 8.58 11.42 -13.17
CA PRO A 92 8.81 11.69 -11.76
C PRO A 92 9.21 13.14 -11.45
N ARG A 93 9.68 13.88 -12.45
CA ARG A 93 10.09 15.30 -12.31
C ARG A 93 8.91 16.28 -12.33
N GLN A 94 7.73 15.86 -12.79
CA GLN A 94 6.56 16.74 -12.93
C GLN A 94 5.67 16.82 -11.68
N LEU A 95 5.90 15.97 -10.69
CA LEU A 95 4.99 15.79 -9.55
C LEU A 95 5.38 16.59 -8.29
N ALA A 96 6.06 17.74 -8.39
CA ALA A 96 6.81 18.42 -7.31
C ALA A 96 6.02 18.93 -6.07
N ASP A 97 4.85 18.37 -5.79
CA ASP A 97 3.89 18.64 -4.72
C ASP A 97 3.25 17.32 -4.24
N GLY A 98 3.73 16.78 -3.11
CA GLY A 98 3.22 15.54 -2.47
C GLY A 98 3.48 14.24 -3.24
N TRP A 99 3.00 14.16 -4.48
CA TRP A 99 3.11 13.07 -5.42
C TRP A 99 4.57 12.78 -5.85
N SER A 100 5.43 13.80 -5.94
CA SER A 100 6.87 13.67 -6.23
C SER A 100 7.60 12.94 -5.12
N ARG A 101 7.15 13.06 -3.87
CA ARG A 101 7.76 12.34 -2.76
C ARG A 101 7.39 10.87 -2.79
N ILE A 102 6.22 10.51 -3.32
CA ILE A 102 5.78 9.12 -3.51
C ILE A 102 6.44 8.53 -4.76
N ALA A 103 6.47 9.27 -5.88
CA ALA A 103 7.14 8.88 -7.12
C ALA A 103 8.68 8.84 -7.00
N ALA A 104 9.28 9.65 -6.12
CA ALA A 104 10.71 9.60 -5.79
C ALA A 104 11.05 8.62 -4.65
N GLY A 105 10.08 7.90 -4.10
CA GLY A 105 10.30 6.93 -3.01
C GLY A 105 10.73 7.56 -1.67
N ILE A 106 10.43 8.84 -1.45
CA ILE A 106 10.80 9.64 -0.27
C ILE A 106 9.75 9.54 0.87
N GLN A 107 8.49 9.20 0.58
CA GLN A 107 7.45 8.92 1.57
C GLN A 107 6.62 7.69 1.17
N PRO A 108 6.23 6.81 2.12
CA PRO A 108 5.23 5.78 1.85
C PRO A 108 3.90 6.43 1.43
N ALA A 109 3.17 5.79 0.51
CA ALA A 109 1.87 6.29 0.03
C ALA A 109 0.76 6.24 1.09
N PHE A 110 1.00 5.55 2.21
CA PHE A 110 0.12 5.49 3.36
C PHE A 110 -0.15 6.87 3.97
N GLY A 111 -1.43 7.16 4.23
CA GLY A 111 -1.85 8.38 4.93
C GLY A 111 -2.06 9.61 4.05
N ILE A 112 -2.08 9.47 2.72
CA ILE A 112 -2.51 10.56 1.82
C ILE A 112 -4.03 10.75 1.97
N PRO A 113 -4.51 11.97 2.24
CA PRO A 113 -5.94 12.22 2.32
C PRO A 113 -6.69 11.79 1.06
N HIS A 114 -7.79 11.07 1.25
CA HIS A 114 -8.67 10.58 0.18
C HIS A 114 -8.05 9.59 -0.82
N VAL A 115 -6.84 9.09 -0.57
CA VAL A 115 -6.23 8.01 -1.37
C VAL A 115 -6.15 6.74 -0.54
N ILE A 116 -6.64 5.63 -1.10
CA ILE A 116 -6.47 4.30 -0.53
C ILE A 116 -5.32 3.60 -1.27
N THR A 117 -4.21 3.37 -0.58
CA THR A 117 -3.09 2.58 -1.10
C THR A 117 -3.42 1.10 -0.98
N ALA A 118 -3.26 0.36 -2.09
CA ALA A 118 -3.36 -1.10 -2.12
C ALA A 118 -2.08 -1.72 -2.69
N GLU A 119 -1.60 -2.77 -2.05
CA GLU A 119 -0.39 -3.51 -2.37
C GLU A 119 -0.63 -5.03 -2.46
N PRO A 120 -1.62 -5.50 -3.26
CA PRO A 120 -1.90 -6.92 -3.39
C PRO A 120 -0.71 -7.67 -4.00
N ALA A 121 -0.26 -8.73 -3.33
CA ALA A 121 0.84 -9.56 -3.81
C ALA A 121 0.40 -10.64 -4.81
N PHE A 122 -0.79 -11.21 -4.62
CA PHE A 122 -1.29 -12.36 -5.38
C PHE A 122 -2.28 -11.96 -6.48
N ALA A 123 -2.31 -12.72 -7.57
CA ALA A 123 -3.10 -12.38 -8.75
C ALA A 123 -4.62 -12.30 -8.47
N LYS A 124 -5.18 -13.24 -7.69
CA LYS A 124 -6.58 -13.17 -7.27
C LYS A 124 -6.83 -11.99 -6.33
N ALA A 125 -5.88 -11.65 -5.47
CA ALA A 125 -5.99 -10.49 -4.59
C ALA A 125 -6.01 -9.18 -5.38
N VAL A 126 -5.13 -9.07 -6.40
CA VAL A 126 -5.12 -7.95 -7.37
C VAL A 126 -6.47 -7.81 -8.05
N ASP A 127 -6.99 -8.90 -8.61
CA ASP A 127 -8.28 -8.92 -9.30
C ASP A 127 -9.43 -8.45 -8.41
N TRP A 128 -9.57 -9.04 -7.22
CA TRP A 128 -10.64 -8.70 -6.28
C TRP A 128 -10.54 -7.27 -5.77
N MET A 129 -9.33 -6.80 -5.45
CA MET A 129 -9.12 -5.43 -4.99
C MET A 129 -9.37 -4.41 -6.10
N LEU A 130 -8.94 -4.68 -7.33
CA LEU A 130 -9.22 -3.81 -8.48
C LEU A 130 -10.73 -3.70 -8.75
N CYS A 131 -11.43 -4.83 -8.80
CA CYS A 131 -12.88 -4.82 -8.99
C CYS A 131 -13.59 -4.08 -7.83
N ALA A 132 -13.11 -4.24 -6.60
CA ALA A 132 -13.66 -3.51 -5.46
C ALA A 132 -13.42 -2.01 -5.55
N ALA A 133 -12.20 -1.58 -5.91
CA ALA A 133 -11.87 -0.18 -6.11
C ALA A 133 -12.80 0.46 -7.15
N LEU A 134 -12.94 -0.16 -8.32
CA LEU A 134 -13.81 0.32 -9.40
C LEU A 134 -15.29 0.41 -9.01
N ARG A 135 -15.79 -0.50 -8.16
CA ARG A 135 -17.16 -0.41 -7.61
C ARG A 135 -17.36 0.74 -6.63
N THR A 136 -16.29 1.23 -6.01
CA THR A 136 -16.35 2.29 -5.00
C THR A 136 -15.99 3.67 -5.52
N VAL A 137 -15.34 3.75 -6.68
CA VAL A 137 -15.08 5.01 -7.36
C VAL A 137 -16.42 5.49 -7.93
N GLU A 138 -17.07 6.39 -7.19
CA GLU A 138 -18.23 7.12 -7.67
C GLU A 138 -17.82 8.54 -8.09
N PRO A 139 -18.48 9.11 -9.10
CA PRO A 139 -18.22 10.46 -9.65
C PRO A 139 -18.19 11.58 -8.60
N SER A 140 -19.05 11.44 -7.58
CA SER A 140 -19.19 12.40 -6.48
C SER A 140 -18.25 12.10 -5.31
N SER A 141 -17.54 10.97 -5.34
CA SER A 141 -16.58 10.60 -4.32
C SER A 141 -15.23 11.25 -4.60
N SER A 142 -14.61 11.82 -3.57
CA SER A 142 -13.23 12.28 -3.66
C SER A 142 -12.21 11.15 -3.45
N THR A 143 -12.65 9.89 -3.45
CA THR A 143 -11.80 8.74 -3.07
C THR A 143 -11.08 8.18 -4.29
N SER A 144 -9.75 8.20 -4.25
CA SER A 144 -8.89 7.60 -5.27
C SER A 144 -8.22 6.34 -4.72
N TYR A 145 -7.83 5.44 -5.61
CA TYR A 145 -7.03 4.25 -5.26
C TYR A 145 -5.66 4.32 -5.91
N TYR A 146 -4.63 3.98 -5.15
CA TYR A 146 -3.26 3.86 -5.66
C TYR A 146 -2.79 2.41 -5.50
N PHE A 147 -2.54 1.73 -6.62
CA PHE A 147 -2.08 0.35 -6.63
C PHE A 147 -0.56 0.27 -6.78
N ARG A 148 0.11 -0.29 -5.79
CA ARG A 148 1.54 -0.62 -5.87
C ARG A 148 1.69 -2.11 -6.17
N VAL A 149 2.14 -2.41 -7.38
CA VAL A 149 2.21 -3.79 -7.88
C VAL A 149 3.65 -4.16 -8.24
N SER A 150 4.15 -5.25 -7.64
CA SER A 150 5.49 -5.77 -7.92
C SER A 150 5.59 -6.37 -9.32
N GLN A 151 6.76 -6.23 -9.94
CA GLN A 151 7.12 -6.88 -11.21
C GLN A 151 7.74 -8.27 -11.01
N ARG A 152 8.16 -8.61 -9.78
CA ARG A 152 8.73 -9.91 -9.45
C ARG A 152 7.65 -10.99 -9.51
N PRO A 153 7.84 -12.08 -10.28
CA PRO A 153 6.92 -13.21 -10.24
C PRO A 153 6.86 -13.84 -8.85
N LEU A 154 5.65 -14.10 -8.36
CA LEU A 154 5.40 -14.74 -7.06
C LEU A 154 4.68 -16.08 -7.27
N ASN A 155 5.11 -17.12 -6.54
CA ASN A 155 4.39 -18.39 -6.47
C ASN A 155 2.99 -18.17 -5.87
N GLN A 156 1.93 -18.61 -6.57
CA GLN A 156 0.55 -18.39 -6.16
C GLN A 156 0.04 -19.41 -5.13
N GLY A 157 0.78 -20.51 -4.91
CA GLY A 157 0.40 -21.62 -4.02
C GLY A 157 -0.01 -21.20 -2.60
N PRO A 158 0.73 -20.32 -1.89
CA PRO A 158 0.34 -19.87 -0.55
C PRO A 158 -1.07 -19.25 -0.49
N PHE A 159 -1.47 -18.52 -1.53
CA PHE A 159 -2.82 -17.96 -1.63
C PHE A 159 -3.88 -19.03 -1.89
N GLU A 160 -3.56 -20.04 -2.70
CA GLU A 160 -4.44 -21.18 -2.96
C GLU A 160 -4.68 -21.98 -1.67
N THR A 161 -3.63 -22.26 -0.90
CA THR A 161 -3.75 -22.89 0.43
C THR A 161 -4.62 -22.05 1.39
N ALA A 162 -4.45 -20.72 1.38
CA ALA A 162 -5.30 -19.83 2.16
C ALA A 162 -6.77 -19.89 1.71
N ALA A 163 -7.01 -19.98 0.40
CA ALA A 163 -8.35 -20.09 -0.19
C ALA A 163 -9.03 -21.43 0.16
N GLU A 164 -8.29 -22.53 0.18
CA GLU A 164 -8.78 -23.84 0.63
C GLU A 164 -9.18 -23.80 2.12
N ARG A 165 -8.38 -23.14 2.95
CA ARG A 165 -8.65 -23.01 4.39
C ARG A 165 -9.84 -22.09 4.71
N LEU A 166 -9.93 -20.94 4.05
CA LEU A 166 -10.89 -19.89 4.40
C LEU A 166 -12.17 -19.93 3.55
N GLY A 167 -12.08 -20.49 2.34
CA GLY A 167 -13.10 -20.38 1.30
C GLY A 167 -13.04 -19.05 0.56
N ASP A 168 -13.30 -19.08 -0.75
CA ASP A 168 -13.15 -17.94 -1.66
C ASP A 168 -13.97 -16.70 -1.23
N ALA A 169 -15.18 -16.89 -0.69
CA ALA A 169 -16.04 -15.78 -0.27
C ALA A 169 -15.48 -15.03 0.96
N VAL A 170 -14.94 -15.77 1.94
CA VAL A 170 -14.33 -15.19 3.14
C VAL A 170 -13.02 -14.52 2.77
N LEU A 171 -12.16 -15.22 2.01
CA LEU A 171 -10.87 -14.68 1.60
C LEU A 171 -11.03 -13.42 0.74
N ARG A 172 -11.99 -13.39 -0.21
CA ARG A 172 -12.29 -12.19 -1.00
C ARG A 172 -12.67 -11.01 -0.12
N ARG A 173 -13.57 -11.23 0.84
CA ARG A 173 -13.96 -10.18 1.78
C ARG A 173 -12.73 -9.66 2.55
N GLN A 174 -11.89 -10.55 3.07
CA GLN A 174 -10.71 -10.17 3.85
C GLN A 174 -9.69 -9.39 3.01
N VAL A 175 -9.40 -9.84 1.79
CA VAL A 175 -8.59 -9.11 0.79
C VAL A 175 -9.11 -7.70 0.58
N VAL A 176 -10.40 -7.55 0.28
CA VAL A 176 -11.02 -6.24 0.02
C VAL A 176 -11.02 -5.35 1.27
N THR A 177 -11.15 -5.93 2.47
CA THR A 177 -11.03 -5.18 3.72
C THR A 177 -9.59 -4.87 4.15
N GLY A 178 -8.60 -5.38 3.42
CA GLY A 178 -7.21 -4.93 3.50
C GLY A 178 -6.21 -5.90 4.15
N ALA A 179 -6.64 -7.00 4.78
CA ALA A 179 -5.71 -7.99 5.33
C ALA A 179 -6.34 -9.37 5.52
N TYR A 180 -5.54 -10.43 5.37
CA TYR A 180 -5.94 -11.82 5.61
C TYR A 180 -4.75 -12.67 6.07
N ARG A 181 -5.04 -13.76 6.80
CA ARG A 181 -4.02 -14.74 7.19
C ARG A 181 -3.67 -15.62 6.00
N LEU A 182 -2.48 -15.41 5.43
CA LEU A 182 -1.95 -16.15 4.29
C LEU A 182 -1.47 -17.53 4.73
N VAL A 183 -0.61 -17.59 5.75
CA VAL A 183 -0.09 -18.85 6.33
C VAL A 183 -0.49 -18.90 7.80
N ALA A 184 -0.93 -20.06 8.29
CA ALA A 184 -0.91 -20.30 9.74
C ALA A 184 0.26 -21.22 10.04
N GLY A 185 1.00 -20.87 11.09
CA GLY A 185 2.08 -21.67 11.59
C GLY A 185 1.61 -23.04 12.06
N THR A 186 2.54 -23.97 12.16
CA THR A 186 2.21 -25.36 12.51
C THR A 186 1.66 -25.42 13.92
N THR A 187 0.56 -26.16 14.10
CA THR A 187 -0.04 -26.37 15.41
C THR A 187 0.93 -27.12 16.32
N GLY A 188 1.20 -26.57 17.51
CA GLY A 188 2.09 -27.18 18.51
C GLY A 188 3.51 -26.60 18.52
N HIS A 189 3.93 -25.87 17.49
CA HIS A 189 5.18 -25.11 17.54
C HIS A 189 5.09 -23.94 18.52
N GLN A 190 6.15 -23.76 19.31
CA GLN A 190 6.27 -22.76 20.37
C GLN A 190 7.73 -22.33 20.52
N PRO A 191 8.02 -21.04 20.75
CA PRO A 191 7.05 -19.93 20.84
C PRO A 191 6.39 -19.61 19.49
N ARG A 192 5.40 -18.70 19.48
CA ARG A 192 4.70 -18.24 18.27
C ARG A 192 4.98 -16.78 17.94
N VAL A 193 5.02 -16.45 16.65
CA VAL A 193 5.19 -15.09 16.12
C VAL A 193 4.30 -14.89 14.88
N GLN A 194 3.84 -13.67 14.65
CA GLN A 194 3.12 -13.28 13.44
C GLN A 194 3.99 -12.37 12.58
N LEU A 195 4.05 -12.61 11.28
CA LEU A 195 4.75 -11.78 10.31
C LEU A 195 3.72 -11.09 9.41
N ALA A 196 3.58 -9.77 9.53
CA ALA A 196 2.71 -8.96 8.68
C ALA A 196 3.53 -8.27 7.60
N ALA A 197 3.21 -8.51 6.34
CA ALA A 197 3.92 -7.93 5.21
C ALA A 197 2.95 -7.42 4.15
N ALA A 198 3.43 -6.53 3.27
CA ALA A 198 2.68 -6.01 2.14
C ALA A 198 3.47 -6.18 0.84
N GLY A 199 2.74 -6.43 -0.26
CA GLY A 199 3.25 -6.37 -1.62
C GLY A 199 4.55 -7.16 -1.87
N SER A 200 5.60 -6.43 -2.22
CA SER A 200 6.91 -6.96 -2.62
C SER A 200 7.67 -7.68 -1.52
N ALA A 201 7.34 -7.46 -0.24
CA ALA A 201 8.02 -8.08 0.90
C ALA A 201 7.49 -9.49 1.25
N ILE A 202 6.39 -9.92 0.61
CA ILE A 202 5.77 -11.23 0.85
C ILE A 202 6.71 -12.42 0.59
N PRO A 203 7.54 -12.48 -0.49
CA PRO A 203 8.44 -13.60 -0.72
C PRO A 203 9.41 -13.84 0.44
N GLU A 204 10.16 -12.82 0.85
CA GLU A 204 11.12 -12.88 1.96
C GLU A 204 10.43 -13.21 3.29
N THR A 205 9.20 -12.73 3.48
CA THR A 205 8.41 -13.02 4.67
C THR A 205 7.97 -14.49 4.74
N LEU A 206 7.61 -15.09 3.60
CA LEU A 206 7.28 -16.51 3.51
C LEU A 206 8.51 -17.39 3.77
N GLU A 207 9.66 -17.05 3.17
CA GLU A 207 10.93 -17.75 3.43
C GLU A 207 11.32 -17.67 4.91
N ALA A 208 11.14 -16.51 5.55
CA ALA A 208 11.44 -16.35 6.97
C ALA A 208 10.49 -17.18 7.85
N ALA A 209 9.21 -17.27 7.50
CA ALA A 209 8.27 -18.13 8.20
C ALA A 209 8.66 -19.61 8.11
N GLU A 210 9.08 -20.07 6.92
CA GLU A 210 9.57 -21.44 6.73
C GLU A 210 10.82 -21.73 7.57
N GLU A 211 11.76 -20.79 7.65
CA GLU A 211 12.97 -20.94 8.47
C GLU A 211 12.65 -20.98 9.98
N LEU A 212 11.72 -20.14 10.45
CA LEU A 212 11.25 -20.16 11.84
C LEU A 212 10.53 -21.47 12.18
N GLU A 213 9.67 -21.97 11.28
CA GLU A 213 8.98 -23.25 11.44
C GLU A 213 9.97 -24.42 11.52
N ALA A 214 11.05 -24.40 10.71
CA ALA A 214 12.11 -25.40 10.77
C ALA A 214 12.85 -25.42 12.12
N GLN A 215 12.79 -24.32 12.90
CA GLN A 215 13.35 -24.20 14.24
C GLN A 215 12.32 -24.52 15.34
N GLY A 216 11.11 -24.93 14.98
CA GLY A 216 10.02 -25.23 15.92
C GLY A 216 9.30 -23.98 16.46
N ILE A 217 9.51 -22.81 15.84
CA ILE A 217 8.82 -21.56 16.14
C ILE A 217 7.58 -21.45 15.24
N GLY A 218 6.41 -21.30 15.83
CA GLY A 218 5.16 -21.20 15.05
C GLY A 218 5.04 -19.83 14.39
N ALA A 219 5.12 -19.76 13.07
CA ALA A 219 5.15 -18.51 12.32
C ALA A 219 3.90 -18.34 11.43
N ASP A 220 3.01 -17.42 11.80
CA ASP A 220 1.91 -17.02 10.93
C ASP A 220 2.38 -15.95 9.95
N VAL A 221 1.84 -15.95 8.73
CA VAL A 221 2.06 -14.86 7.76
C VAL A 221 0.72 -14.20 7.46
N VAL A 222 0.68 -12.88 7.60
CA VAL A 222 -0.46 -12.03 7.28
C VAL A 222 -0.10 -11.14 6.10
N ASP A 223 -0.85 -11.26 5.00
CA ASP A 223 -0.74 -10.35 3.85
C ASP A 223 -1.64 -9.13 4.09
N VAL A 224 -1.02 -7.97 4.23
CA VAL A 224 -1.66 -6.67 4.41
C VAL A 224 -1.79 -5.99 3.05
N VAL A 225 -2.86 -6.33 2.35
CA VAL A 225 -3.20 -5.81 1.03
C VAL A 225 -3.40 -4.29 1.03
N SER A 226 -3.90 -3.69 2.10
CA SER A 226 -4.04 -2.23 2.18
C SER A 226 -3.90 -1.74 3.62
N ALA A 227 -2.76 -1.12 3.93
CA ALA A 227 -2.52 -0.51 5.22
C ALA A 227 -3.54 0.60 5.53
N ASP A 228 -3.89 1.43 4.53
CA ASP A 228 -4.88 2.50 4.67
C ASP A 228 -6.27 1.95 5.04
N ALA A 229 -6.73 0.88 4.38
CA ALA A 229 -8.03 0.29 4.66
C ALA A 229 -8.10 -0.30 6.08
N VAL A 230 -7.05 -1.01 6.52
CA VAL A 230 -6.99 -1.59 7.87
C VAL A 230 -6.87 -0.49 8.92
N PHE A 231 -6.04 0.53 8.69
CA PHE A 231 -5.89 1.67 9.59
C PHE A 231 -7.21 2.43 9.73
N ALA A 232 -7.89 2.73 8.63
CA ALA A 232 -9.19 3.40 8.65
C ALA A 232 -10.26 2.57 9.38
N ALA A 233 -10.24 1.24 9.27
CA ALA A 233 -11.14 0.37 10.04
C ALA A 233 -10.86 0.46 11.55
N TRP A 234 -9.60 0.40 11.95
CA TRP A 234 -9.18 0.54 13.35
C TRP A 234 -9.50 1.94 13.92
N GLN A 235 -9.14 3.00 13.19
CA GLN A 235 -9.40 4.37 13.61
C GLN A 235 -10.90 4.64 13.77
N ARG A 236 -11.75 4.12 12.86
CA ARG A 236 -13.21 4.22 12.98
C ARG A 236 -13.72 3.59 14.28
N THR A 237 -13.26 2.39 14.63
CA THR A 237 -13.66 1.72 15.87
C THR A 237 -13.18 2.47 17.11
N THR A 238 -11.93 2.94 17.09
CA THR A 238 -11.31 3.67 18.20
C THR A 238 -11.99 5.02 18.43
N MET A 239 -12.17 5.83 17.38
CA MET A 239 -12.79 7.15 17.48
C MET A 239 -14.27 7.08 17.84
N ARG A 240 -14.98 6.01 17.43
CA ARG A 240 -16.35 5.77 17.90
C ARG A 240 -16.37 5.58 19.42
N ALA A 241 -15.46 4.80 19.96
CA ALA A 241 -15.35 4.53 21.38
C ALA A 241 -15.00 5.81 22.17
N VAL A 242 -14.01 6.57 21.68
CA VAL A 242 -13.61 7.87 22.27
C VAL A 242 -14.80 8.82 22.35
N ARG A 243 -15.56 8.98 21.25
CA ARG A 243 -16.72 9.89 21.21
C ARG A 243 -17.88 9.45 22.09
N SER A 244 -17.98 8.15 22.39
CA SER A 244 -19.08 7.58 23.18
C SER A 244 -18.69 7.25 24.62
N GLY A 245 -17.43 7.46 25.01
CA GLY A 245 -16.92 7.10 26.34
C GLY A 245 -16.93 5.60 26.61
N THR A 246 -16.82 4.76 25.57
CA THR A 246 -16.84 3.29 25.69
C THR A 246 -15.49 2.67 25.39
N THR A 247 -15.31 1.40 25.77
CA THR A 247 -14.16 0.60 25.35
C THR A 247 -14.19 0.37 23.83
N PRO A 248 -13.07 0.57 23.11
CA PRO A 248 -13.02 0.28 21.68
C PRO A 248 -13.11 -1.22 21.42
N SER A 249 -13.93 -1.60 20.44
CA SER A 249 -13.91 -2.96 19.89
C SER A 249 -12.78 -3.08 18.87
N ILE A 250 -12.07 -4.20 18.86
CA ILE A 250 -11.12 -4.51 17.78
C ILE A 250 -11.83 -4.49 16.42
N ALA A 251 -11.18 -3.90 15.41
CA ALA A 251 -11.72 -3.86 14.06
C ALA A 251 -11.90 -5.28 13.51
N GLY A 252 -12.99 -5.51 12.78
CA GLY A 252 -13.31 -6.83 12.23
C GLY A 252 -12.21 -7.40 11.34
N THR A 253 -11.51 -6.57 10.57
CA THR A 253 -10.36 -6.96 9.76
C THR A 253 -9.19 -7.46 10.61
N LEU A 254 -8.85 -6.71 11.67
CA LEU A 254 -7.77 -7.10 12.59
C LEU A 254 -8.08 -8.42 13.30
N ARG A 255 -9.31 -8.57 13.82
CA ARG A 255 -9.78 -9.80 14.47
C ARG A 255 -9.74 -11.03 13.54
N GLN A 256 -9.93 -10.83 12.24
CA GLN A 256 -9.97 -11.90 11.26
C GLN A 256 -8.57 -12.31 10.78
N ALA A 257 -7.63 -11.38 10.72
CA ALA A 257 -6.28 -11.63 10.20
C ALA A 257 -5.27 -12.02 11.30
N PHE A 258 -5.41 -11.46 12.50
CA PHE A 258 -4.40 -11.53 13.56
C PHE A 258 -4.88 -12.22 14.84
N ASP A 259 -3.95 -12.84 15.54
CA ASP A 259 -4.09 -13.24 16.95
C ASP A 259 -3.68 -12.06 17.84
N LEU A 260 -4.41 -11.82 18.93
CA LEU A 260 -4.25 -10.62 19.78
C LEU A 260 -3.20 -10.74 20.88
N ASP A 261 -2.58 -11.92 21.05
CA ASP A 261 -1.63 -12.22 22.14
C ASP A 261 -0.31 -12.79 21.61
N VAL A 262 -0.01 -12.61 20.33
CA VAL A 262 1.18 -13.16 19.68
C VAL A 262 2.07 -12.01 19.18
N PRO A 263 3.38 -11.99 19.53
CA PRO A 263 4.32 -10.98 19.05
C PRO A 263 4.30 -10.81 17.53
N LEU A 264 4.53 -9.58 17.08
CA LEU A 264 4.39 -9.18 15.69
C LEU A 264 5.73 -8.71 15.10
N VAL A 265 6.02 -9.14 13.89
CA VAL A 265 6.99 -8.49 13.00
C VAL A 265 6.23 -7.84 11.87
N THR A 266 6.46 -6.56 11.61
CA THR A 266 5.89 -5.86 10.46
C THR A 266 6.96 -5.62 9.41
N VAL A 267 6.73 -5.98 8.15
CA VAL A 267 7.71 -5.92 7.07
C VAL A 267 7.18 -5.06 5.93
N HIS A 268 7.93 -4.02 5.54
CA HIS A 268 7.57 -3.17 4.41
C HIS A 268 8.81 -2.58 3.72
N ASP A 269 8.87 -2.68 2.40
CA ASP A 269 10.05 -2.34 1.59
C ASP A 269 10.29 -0.82 1.42
N GLN A 270 9.27 0.02 1.61
CA GLN A 270 9.44 1.49 1.55
C GLN A 270 9.65 2.17 2.92
N SER A 271 9.05 1.65 3.99
CA SER A 271 9.15 2.26 5.31
C SER A 271 8.72 1.32 6.41
N ALA A 272 9.56 1.14 7.44
CA ALA A 272 9.21 0.39 8.65
C ALA A 272 7.97 0.96 9.35
N ALA A 273 7.64 2.25 9.15
CA ALA A 273 6.52 2.90 9.81
C ALA A 273 5.14 2.60 9.20
N THR A 274 5.07 2.13 7.95
CA THR A 274 3.79 1.91 7.25
C THR A 274 2.86 0.96 8.00
N LEU A 275 3.44 -0.05 8.65
CA LEU A 275 2.70 -1.09 9.36
C LEU A 275 2.94 -1.08 10.88
N ALA A 276 3.90 -0.29 11.39
CA ALA A 276 4.30 -0.29 12.80
C ALA A 276 3.13 -0.06 13.78
N TRP A 277 2.13 0.74 13.37
CA TRP A 277 0.93 1.02 14.17
C TRP A 277 0.08 -0.23 14.47
N LEU A 278 0.23 -1.33 13.72
CA LEU A 278 -0.46 -2.59 13.97
C LEU A 278 -0.18 -3.12 15.38
N GLY A 279 1.03 -2.89 15.91
CA GLY A 279 1.37 -3.26 17.28
C GLY A 279 0.48 -2.59 18.32
N SER A 280 0.24 -1.28 18.16
CA SER A 280 -0.69 -0.54 19.02
C SER A 280 -2.15 -0.96 18.79
N ALA A 281 -2.53 -1.29 17.56
CA ALA A 281 -3.87 -1.70 17.23
C ALA A 281 -4.22 -3.09 17.81
N LEU A 282 -3.24 -3.99 17.88
CA LEU A 282 -3.38 -5.35 18.41
C LEU A 282 -3.06 -5.44 19.91
N GLY A 283 -2.25 -4.51 20.44
CA GLY A 283 -1.80 -4.53 21.84
C GLY A 283 -0.64 -5.49 22.11
N VAL A 284 0.22 -5.74 21.11
CA VAL A 284 1.31 -6.73 21.17
C VAL A 284 2.68 -6.11 20.95
N THR A 285 3.71 -6.75 21.49
CA THR A 285 5.11 -6.47 21.16
C THR A 285 5.30 -6.51 19.65
N THR A 286 5.93 -5.46 19.09
CA THR A 286 6.12 -5.34 17.65
C THR A 286 7.53 -4.89 17.29
N VAL A 287 8.15 -5.59 16.33
CA VAL A 287 9.42 -5.19 15.69
C VAL A 287 9.14 -4.88 14.22
N SER A 288 9.61 -3.72 13.75
CA SER A 288 9.36 -3.27 12.37
C SER A 288 10.61 -3.37 11.50
N VAL A 289 10.50 -4.08 10.38
CA VAL A 289 11.52 -4.30 9.36
C VAL A 289 11.19 -3.47 8.12
N GLY A 290 12.17 -2.69 7.66
CA GLY A 290 12.06 -1.83 6.50
C GLY A 290 12.93 -0.57 6.65
N PRO A 291 12.99 0.28 5.63
CA PRO A 291 13.72 1.54 5.71
C PRO A 291 13.20 2.45 6.85
N ALA A 292 14.10 3.04 7.62
CA ALA A 292 13.72 4.01 8.66
C ALA A 292 13.25 5.34 8.03
N ILE A 293 12.29 6.01 8.67
CA ILE A 293 11.85 7.35 8.23
C ILE A 293 13.04 8.31 8.29
N GLY A 294 13.29 9.03 7.18
CA GLY A 294 14.30 10.09 7.12
C GLY A 294 15.73 9.59 6.98
N ASP A 295 15.96 8.28 6.91
CA ASP A 295 17.28 7.74 6.62
C ASP A 295 17.55 7.73 5.12
N SER A 296 18.19 8.81 4.64
CA SER A 296 18.68 8.92 3.26
C SER A 296 19.97 8.13 3.03
N ARG A 297 20.57 7.53 4.08
CA ARG A 297 21.80 6.77 3.98
C ARG A 297 21.46 5.29 3.85
N LYS A 298 21.53 4.77 2.62
CA LYS A 298 21.35 3.35 2.28
C LYS A 298 22.18 2.36 3.12
N SER A 299 23.17 2.82 3.87
CA SER A 299 24.09 2.01 4.67
C SER A 299 23.57 1.56 6.04
N HIS A 300 22.45 2.09 6.54
CA HIS A 300 21.90 1.72 7.87
C HIS A 300 20.45 1.24 7.85
N ALA A 301 19.77 1.30 6.70
CA ALA A 301 18.45 0.69 6.54
C ALA A 301 18.59 -0.84 6.65
N ALA A 302 17.86 -1.45 7.58
CA ALA A 302 17.77 -2.90 7.64
C ALA A 302 17.19 -3.41 6.31
N PRO A 303 17.90 -4.30 5.59
CA PRO A 303 17.39 -4.83 4.34
C PRO A 303 16.10 -5.60 4.60
N VAL A 304 15.16 -5.52 3.66
CA VAL A 304 14.02 -6.43 3.64
C VAL A 304 14.51 -7.74 3.02
N ASP A 305 15.14 -8.56 3.85
CA ASP A 305 15.61 -9.90 3.50
C ASP A 305 15.25 -10.93 4.58
N THR A 306 15.28 -12.20 4.19
CA THR A 306 14.90 -13.34 5.02
C THR A 306 15.65 -13.37 6.37
N PRO A 307 17.01 -13.25 6.42
CA PRO A 307 17.73 -13.27 7.70
C PRO A 307 17.36 -12.13 8.66
N THR A 308 17.08 -10.93 8.11
CA THR A 308 16.66 -9.78 8.92
C THR A 308 15.29 -10.01 9.52
N ILE A 309 14.33 -10.56 8.76
CA ILE A 309 12.99 -10.86 9.24
C ILE A 309 13.03 -11.95 10.33
N VAL A 310 13.82 -13.01 10.14
CA VAL A 310 14.03 -14.05 11.17
C VAL A 310 14.62 -13.44 12.44
N SER A 311 15.66 -12.62 12.33
CA SER A 311 16.28 -11.96 13.49
C SER A 311 15.31 -11.02 14.21
N ALA A 312 14.47 -10.29 13.46
CA ALA A 312 13.42 -9.45 14.02
C ALA A 312 12.36 -10.26 14.76
N ALA A 313 12.01 -11.45 14.26
CA ALA A 313 11.09 -12.36 14.94
C ALA A 313 11.66 -12.85 16.27
N LEU A 314 12.93 -13.27 16.29
CA LEU A 314 13.62 -13.66 17.53
C LEU A 314 13.70 -12.50 18.54
N ALA A 315 13.92 -11.27 18.08
CA ALA A 315 13.88 -10.09 18.91
C ALA A 315 12.48 -9.83 19.48
N ALA A 316 11.42 -9.92 18.65
CA ALA A 316 10.03 -9.73 19.07
C ALA A 316 9.61 -10.76 20.15
N LEU A 317 10.13 -11.99 20.06
CA LEU A 317 9.90 -13.07 21.03
C LEU A 317 10.64 -12.88 22.36
N SER A 318 11.57 -11.94 22.44
CA SER A 318 12.43 -11.74 23.62
C SER A 318 11.91 -10.67 24.59
N PHE A 319 10.88 -9.91 24.23
CA PHE A 319 10.23 -8.93 25.11
C PHE A 319 9.13 -9.59 25.95
#